data_AF-A0A957GGI3-F1
#
_entry.id   AF-A0A957GGI3-F1
#
_cell.length_a   1.000
_cell.length_b   1.000
_cell.length_c   1.000
_cell.angle_alpha   90.00
_cell.angle_beta   90.00
_cell.angle_gamma   90.00
#
_symmetry.space_group_name_H-M   'P 1'
#
loop_
_entity.id
_entity.type
_entity.pdbx_description
1 polymer ?
#
loop_
_entity_poly.entity_id
_entity_poly.type
_entity_poly.pdbx_seq_one_letter_code
_entity_poly.pdbx_strand_id
1 'polypeptide(L)'
;LLTGMGEDGVLGLVAIRSKGGQSYAQNAETCVVDGMPQRARELGLADFVGTPTQIAQRLREEMAVDSEWQMTAEMISVPLI
;
A
#
# COMPACT_ATOMS: atom_id res chain seq x y z
N LEU A 1 -2.94 1.57 7.04
CA LEU A 1 -3.21 2.05 8.41
C LEU A 1 -4.41 1.28 8.95
N LEU A 2 -4.20 0.51 10.02
CA LEU A 2 -5.20 -0.40 10.60
C LEU A 2 -5.69 0.14 11.96
N THR A 3 -6.66 -0.56 12.55
CA THR A 3 -7.25 -0.30 13.87
C THR A 3 -6.21 0.13 14.90
N GLY A 4 -6.53 1.17 15.66
CA GLY A 4 -5.60 1.77 16.63
C GLY A 4 -6.00 3.17 17.04
N MET A 5 -5.35 3.66 18.09
CA MET A 5 -5.50 5.02 18.62
C MET A 5 -4.25 5.86 18.32
N GLY A 6 -4.39 7.19 18.34
CA GLY A 6 -3.29 8.13 18.11
C GLY A 6 -3.24 8.70 16.69
N GLU A 7 -2.13 9.37 16.36
CA GLU A 7 -1.97 10.12 15.11
C GLU A 7 -0.65 9.82 14.37
N ASP A 8 0.24 9.02 14.96
CA ASP A 8 1.56 8.69 14.40
C ASP A 8 1.45 8.06 13.01
N GLY A 9 0.53 7.11 12.82
CA GLY A 9 0.29 6.51 11.51
C GLY A 9 -0.27 7.51 10.49
N VAL A 10 -1.02 8.53 10.91
CA VAL A 10 -1.51 9.60 10.01
C VAL A 10 -0.35 10.42 9.48
N LEU A 11 0.60 10.80 10.35
CA LEU A 11 1.84 11.46 9.94
C LEU A 11 2.68 10.59 8.99
N GLY A 12 2.73 9.28 9.26
CA GLY A 12 3.33 8.30 8.35
C GLY A 12 2.68 8.29 6.97
N LEU A 13 1.34 8.29 6.90
CA LEU A 13 0.62 8.35 5.62
C LEU A 13 0.89 9.65 4.86
N VAL A 14 0.96 10.79 5.54
CA VAL A 14 1.37 12.06 4.91
C VAL A 14 2.75 11.93 4.29
N ALA A 15 3.71 11.35 5.03
CA ALA A 15 5.07 11.15 4.54
C ALA A 15 5.12 10.20 3.32
N ILE A 16 4.35 9.10 3.33
CA ILE A 16 4.25 8.16 2.21
C ILE A 16 3.68 8.86 0.97
N ARG A 17 2.55 9.55 1.12
CA ARG A 17 1.89 10.27 0.02
C ARG A 17 2.76 11.38 -0.55
N SER A 18 3.50 12.10 0.29
CA SER A 18 4.42 13.15 -0.14
C SER A 18 5.53 12.64 -1.08
N LYS A 19 5.80 11.33 -1.07
CA LYS A 19 6.77 10.65 -1.94
C LYS A 19 6.10 9.91 -3.11
N GLY A 20 4.81 10.15 -3.35
CA GLY A 20 4.04 9.47 -4.41
C GLY A 20 3.64 8.03 -4.06
N GLY A 21 3.79 7.60 -2.80
CA GLY A 21 3.36 6.27 -2.37
C GLY A 21 1.84 6.19 -2.20
N GLN A 22 1.29 4.99 -2.39
CA GLN A 22 -0.11 4.69 -2.14
C GLN A 22 -0.38 4.42 -0.66
N SER A 23 -1.62 4.69 -0.25
CA SER A 23 -2.04 4.68 1.14
C SER A 23 -3.39 4.00 1.32
N TYR A 24 -3.49 3.15 2.34
CA TYR A 24 -4.67 2.33 2.59
C TYR A 24 -5.12 2.51 4.03
N ALA A 25 -6.43 2.55 4.29
CA ALA A 25 -6.99 2.64 5.64
C ALA A 25 -8.05 1.55 5.88
N GLN A 26 -8.11 1.03 7.10
CA GLN A 26 -9.14 0.08 7.50
C GLN A 26 -10.52 0.76 7.59
N ASN A 27 -11.57 0.05 7.20
CA ASN A 27 -12.94 0.52 7.36
C ASN A 27 -13.41 0.44 8.83
N ALA A 28 -14.35 1.31 9.20
CA ALA A 28 -14.86 1.39 10.57
C ALA A 28 -15.43 0.07 11.09
N GLU A 29 -16.13 -0.66 10.21
CA GLU A 29 -16.85 -1.90 10.55
C GLU A 29 -15.95 -3.02 11.07
N THR A 30 -14.68 -3.03 10.69
CA THR A 30 -13.73 -4.07 11.12
C THR A 30 -12.70 -3.57 12.13
N CYS A 31 -12.73 -2.28 12.47
CA CYS A 31 -11.86 -1.72 13.49
C CYS A 31 -12.32 -2.15 14.88
N VAL A 32 -11.37 -2.50 15.74
CA VAL A 32 -11.63 -2.62 17.20
C VAL A 32 -11.62 -1.23 17.84
N VAL A 33 -10.71 -0.36 17.39
CA VAL A 33 -10.61 1.05 17.75
C VAL A 33 -10.44 1.85 16.46
N ASP A 34 -11.49 2.57 16.07
CA ASP A 34 -11.54 3.38 14.84
C ASP A 34 -11.04 4.82 15.07
N GLY A 35 -9.93 4.99 15.79
CA GLY A 35 -9.38 6.35 16.02
C GLY A 35 -8.53 6.80 14.85
N MET A 36 -7.38 6.16 14.69
CA MET A 36 -6.41 6.52 13.66
C MET A 36 -6.92 6.24 12.22
N PRO A 37 -7.62 5.12 11.92
CA PRO A 37 -8.20 4.88 10.59
C PRO A 37 -9.27 5.89 10.20
N GLN A 38 -10.14 6.29 11.14
CA GLN A 38 -11.09 7.38 10.91
C GLN A 38 -10.37 8.66 10.51
N ARG A 39 -9.36 9.07 11.27
CA ARG A 39 -8.63 10.30 11.00
C ARG A 39 -7.96 10.31 9.62
N ALA A 40 -7.35 9.18 9.23
CA ALA A 40 -6.77 9.03 7.91
C ALA A 40 -7.81 9.20 6.78
N ARG A 41 -9.02 8.65 6.95
CA ARG A 41 -10.12 8.78 5.99
C ARG A 41 -10.64 10.21 5.90
N GLU A 42 -10.87 10.87 7.04
CA GLU A 42 -11.36 12.25 7.10
C GLU A 42 -10.40 13.25 6.45
N LEU A 43 -9.10 13.00 6.56
CA LEU A 43 -8.06 13.83 5.93
C LEU A 43 -7.82 13.50 4.45
N GLY A 44 -8.55 12.55 3.87
CA GLY A 44 -8.34 12.12 2.48
C GLY A 44 -6.96 11.50 2.24
N LEU A 45 -6.36 10.92 3.29
CA LEU A 45 -5.02 10.31 3.24
C LEU A 45 -5.06 8.83 2.88
N ALA A 46 -6.20 8.29 2.49
CA ALA A 46 -6.35 6.90 2.08
C ALA A 46 -6.87 6.83 0.63
N ASP A 47 -6.06 6.26 -0.26
CA ASP A 47 -6.45 5.95 -1.64
C ASP A 47 -7.43 4.78 -1.71
N PHE A 48 -7.35 3.88 -0.72
CA PHE A 48 -8.24 2.74 -0.60
C PHE A 48 -8.69 2.53 0.84
N VAL A 49 -9.96 2.18 1.00
CA VAL A 49 -10.58 1.85 2.29
C VAL A 49 -11.24 0.48 2.21
N GLY A 50 -10.92 -0.41 3.15
CA GLY A 50 -11.49 -1.75 3.17
C GLY A 50 -11.20 -2.52 4.45
N THR A 51 -11.64 -3.78 4.50
CA THR A 51 -11.27 -4.71 5.58
C THR A 51 -9.78 -5.08 5.49
N PRO A 52 -9.16 -5.61 6.56
CA PRO A 52 -7.76 -6.06 6.49
C PRO A 52 -7.51 -7.06 5.36
N THR A 53 -8.46 -7.96 5.10
CA THR A 53 -8.39 -8.92 4.00
C THR A 53 -8.41 -8.24 2.64
N GLN A 54 -9.29 -7.25 2.44
CA GLN A 54 -9.36 -6.48 1.20
C GLN A 54 -8.09 -5.64 0.97
N ILE A 55 -7.55 -5.01 2.02
CA ILE A 55 -6.29 -4.27 1.95
C ILE A 55 -5.15 -5.21 1.56
N ALA A 56 -5.05 -6.38 2.18
CA ALA A 56 -4.03 -7.37 1.85
C ALA A 56 -4.15 -7.89 0.41
N GLN A 57 -5.38 -8.11 -0.06
CA GLN A 57 -5.64 -8.49 -1.45
C GLN A 57 -5.19 -7.38 -2.40
N ARG A 58 -5.56 -6.13 -2.12
CA ARG A 58 -5.19 -4.98 -2.93
C ARG A 58 -3.67 -4.81 -3.04
N LEU A 59 -2.96 -4.95 -1.92
CA LEU A 59 -1.51 -4.92 -1.89
C LEU A 59 -0.88 -6.02 -2.75
N ARG A 60 -1.43 -7.25 -2.71
CA ARG A 60 -0.94 -8.34 -3.57
C ARG A 60 -1.15 -8.05 -5.05
N GLU A 61 -2.32 -7.56 -5.42
CA GLU A 61 -2.66 -7.24 -6.81
C GLU A 61 -1.70 -6.18 -7.38
N GLU A 62 -1.40 -5.14 -6.60
CA GLU A 62 -0.51 -4.07 -7.05
C GLU A 62 0.97 -4.48 -7.09
N MET A 63 1.42 -5.32 -6.15
CA MET A 63 2.80 -5.83 -6.13
C MET A 63 3.05 -6.91 -7.19
N ALA A 64 2.00 -7.60 -7.66
CA ALA A 64 2.12 -8.62 -8.70
C ALA A 64 2.46 -8.02 -10.08
N VAL A 65 2.20 -6.73 -10.30
CA VAL A 65 2.40 -6.05 -11.59
C VAL A 65 3.89 -5.90 -11.96
N ASP A 66 4.80 -5.95 -10.99
CA ASP A 66 6.25 -5.78 -11.22
C ASP A 66 6.98 -7.08 -11.65
N SER A 67 6.25 -8.17 -11.93
CA SER A 67 6.85 -9.49 -12.19
C SER A 67 6.99 -9.89 -13.67
N GLU A 68 6.80 -8.95 -14.60
CA GLU A 68 7.23 -9.12 -16.00
C GLU A 68 8.75 -8.95 -16.11
N TRP A 69 9.49 -9.96 -15.64
CA TRP A 69 10.85 -10.17 -16.10
C TRP A 69 10.81 -10.45 -17.60
N GLN A 70 10.88 -9.41 -18.43
CA GLN A 70 11.18 -9.53 -19.84
C GLN A 70 12.58 -10.12 -19.98
N MET A 71 12.66 -11.46 -20.02
CA MET A 71 13.82 -12.18 -20.54
C MET A 71 13.94 -11.85 -22.04
N THR A 72 14.60 -10.75 -22.39
CA THR A 72 15.03 -10.52 -23.76
C THR A 72 16.14 -11.52 -24.06
N ALA A 73 15.92 -12.39 -25.04
CA ALA A 73 16.83 -13.46 -25.48
C ALA A 73 18.17 -12.98 -26.06
N GLU A 74 18.57 -11.72 -25.86
CA GLU A 74 19.76 -11.10 -26.47
C GLU A 74 21.06 -11.25 -25.65
N MET A 75 21.03 -11.87 -24.47
CA MET A 75 22.20 -12.02 -23.58
C MET A 75 22.93 -13.39 -23.66
N ILE A 76 22.73 -14.19 -24.72
CA ILE A 76 23.51 -15.43 -24.96
C ILE A 76 24.41 -15.27 -26.21
N SER A 77 25.18 -14.18 -26.27
CA SER A 77 26.26 -14.06 -27.25
C SER A 77 27.37 -13.17 -26.72
N VAL A 78 28.13 -13.66 -25.74
CA VAL A 78 29.49 -13.18 -25.51
C VAL A 78 30.43 -14.18 -26.20
N PRO A 79 31.18 -13.80 -27.25
CA PRO A 79 32.15 -14.71 -27.83
C PRO A 79 33.28 -14.92 -26.81
N LEU A 80 33.62 -16.18 -26.54
CA LEU A 80 34.84 -16.51 -25.79
C LEU A 80 36.03 -15.96 -26.57
N ILE A 81 36.73 -14.99 -25.96
CA ILE A 81 38.16 -14.77 -26.15
C ILE A 81 38.90 -15.56 -25.06
#